data_AF-A0A507WJK4-F1
#
_entry.id   AF-A0A507WJK4-F1
#
_cell.length_a   1.000
_cell.length_b   1.000
_cell.length_c   1.000
_cell.angle_alpha   90.00
_cell.angle_beta   90.00
_cell.angle_gamma   90.00
#
_symmetry.space_group_name_H-M   'P 1'
#
loop_
_entity.id
_entity.type
_entity.pdbx_description
1 polymer ?
#
loop_
_entity_poly.entity_id
_entity_poly.type
_entity_poly.pdbx_seq_one_letter_code
_entity_poly.pdbx_strand_id
1 'polypeptide(L)'
;MRTLTIQEAVWQAAESLMSQGIRPTVANVREITQRGSAGTINDSLKEWWQDLAKRINVNAIHPDIPEPVVAVMQQLWHVALTHGESAFDKFKEEAQLQVDNAQQSKIAALERLQHADNQMTHLQAKIDVLKESERQLQTTLATESALRSQSEQQLEAVRLHSQKALSDVETLKSQLEKELALLAAQYQHSEQQFNEKNQQLEQQLQQQHQDFVAQSHAQQQFLQASELRATQTDMQLLQAQTELRMTQQRLENCLLENMALKATLQRPIQKRDVLKAKLKRY
;
A
#
# COMPACT_ATOMS: atom_id res chain seq x y z
N MET A 1 14.72 102.10 89.29
CA MET A 1 14.62 100.63 89.23
C MET A 1 14.92 100.08 90.63
N ARG A 2 13.94 99.47 91.32
CA ARG A 2 14.22 98.82 92.60
C ARG A 2 15.14 97.63 92.34
N THR A 3 16.33 97.63 92.92
CA THR A 3 17.20 96.46 92.92
C THR A 3 16.57 95.42 93.84
N LEU A 4 16.13 94.29 93.28
CA LEU A 4 15.62 93.14 94.03
C LEU A 4 16.66 92.74 95.09
N THR A 5 16.18 92.44 96.29
CA THR A 5 17.03 91.89 97.34
C THR A 5 17.53 90.50 96.93
N ILE A 6 18.67 90.07 97.47
CA ILE A 6 19.26 88.76 97.14
C ILE A 6 18.27 87.62 97.45
N GLN A 7 17.46 87.77 98.50
CA GLN A 7 16.42 86.82 98.89
C GLN A 7 15.32 86.70 97.81
N GLU A 8 14.78 87.82 97.33
CA GLU A 8 13.75 87.82 96.29
C GLU A 8 14.26 87.22 94.98
N ALA A 9 15.52 87.51 94.61
CA ALA A 9 16.14 86.92 93.42
C ALA A 9 16.31 85.39 93.55
N VAL A 10 16.70 84.90 94.74
CA VAL A 10 16.81 83.47 95.03
C VAL A 10 15.45 82.78 94.97
N TRP A 11 14.40 83.42 95.48
CA TRP A 11 13.04 82.85 95.46
C TRP A 11 12.47 82.78 94.04
N GLN A 12 12.65 83.84 93.23
CA GLN A 12 12.24 83.83 91.83
C GLN A 12 12.99 82.76 91.01
N ALA A 13 14.30 82.60 91.24
CA ALA A 13 15.09 81.57 90.60
C ALA A 13 14.65 80.16 91.03
N ALA A 14 14.35 79.95 92.31
CA ALA A 14 13.85 78.68 92.82
C ALA A 14 12.47 78.32 92.25
N GLU A 15 11.56 79.29 92.14
CA GLU A 15 10.24 79.10 91.54
C GLU A 15 10.33 78.79 90.04
N SER A 16 11.20 79.49 89.30
CA SER A 16 11.47 79.21 87.89
C SER A 16 12.01 77.79 87.67
N LEU A 17 12.98 77.35 88.48
CA LEU A 17 13.51 75.99 88.42
C LEU A 17 12.44 74.93 88.72
N MET A 18 11.60 75.18 89.73
CA MET A 18 10.52 74.26 90.10
C MET A 18 9.48 74.13 88.97
N SER A 19 9.14 75.23 88.28
CA SER A 19 8.22 75.21 87.13
C SER A 19 8.73 74.39 85.94
N GLN A 20 10.05 74.22 85.85
CA GLN A 20 10.72 73.42 84.82
C GLN A 20 10.94 71.96 85.27
N GLY A 21 10.47 71.58 86.46
CA GLY A 21 10.67 70.24 87.03
C GLY A 21 12.09 69.98 87.55
N ILE A 22 12.92 71.01 87.68
CA ILE A 22 14.31 70.90 88.16
C ILE A 22 14.36 71.27 89.65
N ARG A 23 14.99 70.42 90.46
CA ARG A 23 15.14 70.69 91.91
C ARG A 23 15.98 71.95 92.15
N PRO A 24 15.46 72.96 92.86
CA PRO A 24 16.24 74.13 93.25
C PRO A 24 17.37 73.73 94.20
N THR A 25 18.60 73.74 93.71
CA THR A 25 19.82 73.54 94.50
C THR A 25 20.63 74.84 94.52
N VAL A 26 21.51 74.98 95.52
CA VAL A 26 22.35 76.19 95.67
C VAL A 26 23.18 76.46 94.40
N ALA A 27 23.65 75.42 93.72
CA ALA A 27 24.39 75.54 92.46
C ALA A 27 23.52 76.12 91.33
N ASN A 28 22.35 75.54 91.09
CA ASN A 28 21.45 75.93 90.01
C ASN A 28 20.85 77.33 90.24
N VAL A 29 20.54 77.66 91.49
CA VAL A 29 20.03 79.00 91.83
C VAL A 29 21.13 80.05 91.69
N ARG A 30 22.37 79.74 92.07
CA ARG A 30 23.52 80.64 91.88
C ARG A 30 23.82 80.90 90.41
N GLU A 31 23.63 79.90 89.55
CA GLU A 31 23.80 80.05 88.09
C GLU A 31 22.80 81.05 87.49
N ILE A 32 21.57 81.07 88.01
CA ILE A 32 20.49 81.96 87.56
C ILE A 32 20.62 83.36 88.19
N THR A 33 20.90 83.46 89.48
CA THR A 33 20.96 84.76 90.17
C THR A 33 22.28 85.50 89.98
N GLN A 34 23.38 84.78 89.71
CA GLN A 34 24.76 85.26 89.53
C GLN A 34 25.24 86.25 90.61
N ARG A 35 24.57 86.28 91.76
CA ARG A 35 24.74 87.26 92.85
C ARG A 35 24.50 86.60 94.20
N GLY A 36 25.20 87.07 95.23
CA GLY A 36 25.15 86.52 96.58
C GLY A 36 26.19 85.41 96.83
N SER A 37 26.63 85.31 98.08
CA SER A 37 27.52 84.22 98.50
C SER A 37 26.73 82.91 98.61
N ALA A 38 27.41 81.76 98.47
CA ALA A 38 26.77 80.45 98.58
C ALA A 38 26.04 80.24 99.93
N GLY A 39 26.52 80.88 101.01
CA GLY A 39 25.87 80.88 102.32
C GLY A 39 24.52 81.60 102.31
N THR A 40 24.49 82.84 101.79
CA THR A 40 23.25 83.65 101.70
C THR A 40 22.18 83.00 100.81
N ILE A 41 22.60 82.37 99.71
CA ILE A 41 21.69 81.62 98.82
C ILE A 41 21.12 80.42 99.56
N ASN A 42 21.92 79.68 100.33
CA ASN A 42 21.45 78.51 101.08
C ASN A 42 20.42 78.90 102.16
N ASP A 43 20.65 79.99 102.89
CA ASP A 43 19.71 80.43 103.93
C ASP A 43 18.38 80.92 103.32
N SER A 44 18.45 81.71 102.25
CA SER A 44 17.25 82.16 101.52
C SER A 44 16.48 81.00 100.86
N LEU A 45 17.20 79.98 100.37
CA LEU A 45 16.61 78.77 99.79
C LEU A 45 15.91 77.91 100.86
N LYS A 46 16.48 77.82 102.07
CA LYS A 46 15.83 77.12 103.20
C LYS A 46 14.53 77.80 103.59
N GLU A 47 14.52 79.13 103.69
CA GLU A 47 13.29 79.89 103.95
C GLU A 47 12.24 79.68 102.85
N TRP A 48 12.68 79.68 101.58
CA TRP A 48 11.80 79.37 100.45
C TRP A 48 11.22 77.95 100.54
N TRP A 49 12.03 76.94 100.85
CA TRP A 49 11.55 75.55 101.02
C TRP A 49 10.55 75.43 102.17
N GLN A 50 10.75 76.17 103.27
CA GLN A 50 9.80 76.20 104.39
C GLN A 50 8.49 76.90 104.01
N ASP A 51 8.54 78.00 103.25
CA ASP A 51 7.33 78.69 102.75
C ASP A 51 6.58 77.84 101.73
N LEU A 52 7.31 77.18 100.81
CA LEU A 52 6.73 76.25 99.84
C LEU A 52 6.06 75.06 100.53
N ALA A 53 6.69 74.47 101.54
CA ALA A 53 6.10 73.39 102.32
C ALA A 53 4.78 73.83 102.99
N LYS A 54 4.72 75.06 103.52
CA LYS A 54 3.46 75.62 104.06
C LYS A 54 2.40 75.78 102.97
N ARG A 55 2.74 76.32 101.79
CA ARG A 55 1.80 76.50 100.67
C ARG A 55 1.27 75.19 100.12
N ILE A 56 2.14 74.20 99.94
CA ILE A 56 1.73 72.86 99.44
C ILE A 56 0.83 72.17 100.47
N ASN A 57 1.15 72.27 101.76
CA ASN A 57 0.33 71.64 102.80
C ASN A 57 -1.06 72.28 102.94
N VAL A 58 -1.21 73.56 102.59
CA VAL A 58 -2.52 74.25 102.53
C VAL A 58 -3.32 73.86 101.29
N ASN A 59 -2.66 73.60 100.15
CA ASN A 59 -3.34 73.16 98.93
C ASN A 59 -3.63 71.65 98.86
N ALA A 60 -3.11 70.85 99.79
CA ALA A 60 -3.40 69.42 99.89
C ALA A 60 -4.76 69.12 100.55
N ILE A 61 -5.41 70.13 101.14
CA ILE A 61 -6.74 70.01 101.76
C ILE A 61 -7.61 71.00 101.02
N HIS A 62 -8.43 70.56 100.07
CA HIS A 62 -9.57 71.35 99.61
C HIS A 62 -10.62 71.32 100.73
N PRO A 63 -10.78 72.37 101.56
CA PRO A 63 -11.64 72.31 102.74
C PRO A 63 -13.13 72.57 102.41
N ASP A 64 -13.46 72.86 101.15
CA ASP A 64 -14.78 73.38 100.75
C ASP A 64 -15.54 72.49 99.75
N ILE A 65 -15.15 71.22 99.56
CA ILE A 65 -15.99 70.29 98.80
C ILE A 65 -16.82 69.48 99.80
N PRO A 66 -18.16 69.65 99.83
CA PRO A 66 -19.00 68.84 100.69
C PRO A 66 -18.81 67.36 100.37
N GLU A 67 -18.63 66.55 101.40
CA GLU A 67 -18.49 65.10 101.33
C GLU A 67 -19.52 64.39 100.40
N PRO A 68 -20.80 64.83 100.33
CA PRO A 68 -21.77 64.29 99.37
C PRO A 68 -21.38 64.47 97.91
N VAL A 69 -20.72 65.58 97.55
CA VAL A 69 -20.31 65.88 96.16
C VAL A 69 -19.16 64.97 95.74
N VAL A 70 -18.21 64.71 96.64
CA VAL A 70 -17.10 63.76 96.39
C VAL A 70 -17.63 62.34 96.16
N ALA A 71 -18.57 61.90 97.00
CA ALA A 71 -19.19 60.58 96.87
C ALA A 71 -19.94 60.41 95.53
N VAL A 72 -20.71 61.41 95.11
CA VAL A 72 -21.43 61.39 93.82
C VAL A 72 -20.44 61.38 92.63
N MET A 73 -19.36 62.15 92.70
CA MET A 73 -18.34 62.17 91.64
C MET A 73 -17.59 60.84 91.53
N GLN A 74 -17.26 60.19 92.65
CA GLN A 74 -16.66 58.86 92.65
C GLN A 74 -17.62 57.80 92.09
N GLN A 75 -18.90 57.87 92.44
CA GLN A 75 -19.93 56.99 91.86
C GLN A 75 -20.09 57.20 90.36
N LEU A 76 -20.16 58.46 89.91
CA LEU A 76 -20.25 58.81 88.49
C LEU A 76 -19.03 58.30 87.71
N TRP A 77 -17.82 58.48 88.26
CA TRP A 77 -16.59 57.96 87.68
C TRP A 77 -16.59 56.43 87.59
N HIS A 78 -17.03 55.73 88.64
CA HIS A 78 -17.12 54.27 88.63
C HIS A 78 -18.15 53.76 87.60
N VAL A 79 -19.31 54.41 87.50
CA VAL A 79 -20.32 54.10 86.47
C VAL A 79 -19.80 54.38 85.07
N ALA A 80 -19.09 55.49 84.86
CA ALA A 80 -18.48 55.81 83.57
C ALA A 80 -17.39 54.80 83.19
N LEU A 81 -16.56 54.38 84.14
CA LEU A 81 -15.50 53.39 83.91
C LEU A 81 -16.09 52.02 83.56
N THR A 82 -17.05 51.52 84.33
CA THR A 82 -17.72 50.23 84.08
C THR A 82 -18.47 50.21 82.75
N HIS A 83 -19.15 51.31 82.38
CA HIS A 83 -19.76 51.43 81.05
C HIS A 83 -18.72 51.52 79.93
N GLY A 84 -17.61 52.22 80.15
CA GLY A 84 -16.50 52.32 79.19
C GLY A 84 -15.82 50.97 78.94
N GLU A 85 -15.53 50.22 80.01
CA GLU A 85 -14.98 48.86 79.94
C GLU A 85 -15.95 47.92 79.21
N SER A 86 -17.24 47.93 79.55
CA SER A 86 -18.24 47.10 78.86
C SER A 86 -18.38 47.45 77.38
N ALA A 87 -18.35 48.75 77.02
CA ALA A 87 -18.39 49.17 75.62
C ALA A 87 -17.12 48.77 74.86
N PHE A 88 -15.96 48.87 75.51
CA PHE A 88 -14.68 48.46 74.93
C PHE A 88 -14.60 46.95 74.72
N ASP A 89 -15.05 46.15 75.69
CA ASP A 89 -15.09 44.68 75.56
C ASP A 89 -16.01 44.25 74.43
N LYS A 90 -17.21 44.85 74.30
CA LYS A 90 -18.10 44.60 73.16
C LYS A 90 -17.46 44.96 71.82
N PHE A 91 -16.83 46.13 71.74
CA PHE A 91 -16.12 46.54 70.52
C PHE A 91 -14.99 45.56 70.17
N LYS A 92 -14.26 45.08 71.17
CA LYS A 92 -13.19 44.08 71.00
C LYS A 92 -13.73 42.74 70.51
N GLU A 93 -14.84 42.26 71.07
CA GLU A 93 -15.51 41.04 70.61
C GLU A 93 -16.01 41.17 69.17
N GLU A 94 -16.66 42.29 68.84
CA GLU A 94 -17.13 42.57 67.48
C GLU A 94 -15.98 42.64 66.48
N ALA A 95 -14.88 43.33 66.84
CA ALA A 95 -13.68 43.42 66.01
C ALA A 95 -13.03 42.04 65.82
N GLN A 96 -12.93 41.23 66.88
CA GLN A 96 -12.38 39.88 66.79
C GLN A 96 -13.24 39.00 65.88
N LEU A 97 -14.56 39.06 66.02
CA LEU A 97 -15.50 38.30 65.19
C LEU A 97 -15.43 38.72 63.71
N GLN A 98 -15.24 40.01 63.42
CA GLN A 98 -15.00 40.47 62.06
C GLN A 98 -13.68 39.96 61.48
N VAL A 99 -12.60 39.96 62.27
CA VAL A 99 -11.30 39.42 61.85
C VAL A 99 -11.41 37.92 61.57
N ASP A 100 -12.04 37.17 62.46
CA ASP A 100 -12.21 35.72 62.31
C ASP A 100 -13.06 35.40 61.07
N ASN A 101 -14.15 36.13 60.85
CA ASN A 101 -14.98 35.99 59.64
C ASN A 101 -14.20 36.32 58.36
N ALA A 102 -13.40 37.40 58.38
CA ALA A 102 -12.58 37.77 57.24
C ALA A 102 -11.49 36.72 56.95
N GLN A 103 -10.89 36.14 57.99
CA GLN A 103 -9.92 35.05 57.86
C GLN A 103 -10.56 33.78 57.30
N GLN A 104 -11.73 33.38 57.80
CA GLN A 104 -12.47 32.23 57.27
C GLN A 104 -12.86 32.44 55.80
N SER A 105 -13.34 33.62 55.45
CA SER A 105 -13.66 33.97 54.05
C SER A 105 -12.41 33.92 53.16
N LYS A 106 -11.27 34.40 53.66
CA LYS A 106 -9.99 34.34 52.93
C LYS A 106 -9.55 32.88 52.71
N ILE A 107 -9.63 32.04 53.74
CA ILE A 107 -9.27 30.61 53.65
C ILE A 107 -10.18 29.93 52.62
N ALA A 108 -11.50 30.11 52.72
CA ALA A 108 -12.45 29.54 51.75
C ALA A 108 -12.20 30.01 50.31
N ALA A 109 -11.79 31.28 50.12
CA ALA A 109 -11.42 31.80 48.81
C ALA A 109 -10.14 31.16 48.27
N LEU A 110 -9.13 30.96 49.12
CA LEU A 110 -7.87 30.30 48.75
C LEU A 110 -8.09 28.83 48.40
N GLU A 111 -8.91 28.11 49.17
CA GLU A 111 -9.27 26.72 48.86
C GLU A 111 -9.99 26.61 47.51
N ARG A 112 -10.96 27.51 47.23
CA ARG A 112 -11.64 27.56 45.92
C ARG A 112 -10.66 27.85 44.79
N LEU A 113 -9.71 28.76 44.99
CA LEU A 113 -8.68 29.08 44.00
C LEU A 113 -7.77 27.87 43.73
N GLN A 114 -7.32 27.19 44.79
CA GLN A 114 -6.50 25.98 44.66
C GLN A 114 -7.26 24.85 43.97
N HIS A 115 -8.55 24.66 44.28
CA HIS A 115 -9.38 23.69 43.58
C HIS A 115 -9.55 24.03 42.09
N ALA A 116 -9.78 25.30 41.75
CA ALA A 116 -9.88 25.74 40.37
C ALA A 116 -8.54 25.56 39.61
N ASP A 117 -7.42 25.85 40.24
CA ASP A 117 -6.08 25.67 39.65
C ASP A 117 -5.76 24.18 39.42
N ASN A 118 -6.09 23.32 40.39
CA ASN A 118 -5.98 21.86 40.24
C ASN A 118 -6.89 21.34 39.11
N GLN A 119 -8.10 21.89 38.96
CA GLN A 119 -8.98 21.54 37.84
C GLN A 119 -8.42 22.01 36.51
N MET A 120 -7.88 23.24 36.45
CA MET A 120 -7.27 23.79 35.24
C MET A 120 -6.07 22.96 34.79
N THR A 121 -5.17 22.62 35.71
CA THR A 121 -3.99 21.78 35.44
C THR A 121 -4.40 20.37 34.99
N HIS A 122 -5.40 19.77 35.63
CA HIS A 122 -5.95 18.47 35.22
C HIS A 122 -6.57 18.53 33.81
N LEU A 123 -7.37 19.57 33.52
CA LEU A 123 -7.97 19.76 32.20
C LEU A 123 -6.90 20.02 31.13
N GLN A 124 -5.87 20.78 31.44
CA GLN A 124 -4.74 21.03 30.54
C GLN A 124 -4.00 19.72 30.23
N ALA A 125 -3.68 18.91 31.24
CA ALA A 125 -3.08 17.60 31.03
C ALA A 125 -3.97 16.68 30.16
N LYS A 126 -5.29 16.70 30.37
CA LYS A 126 -6.23 15.93 29.53
C LYS A 126 -6.25 16.43 28.08
N ILE A 127 -6.20 17.74 27.86
CA ILE A 127 -6.12 18.33 26.52
C ILE A 127 -4.81 17.90 25.84
N ASP A 128 -3.69 17.90 26.55
CA ASP A 128 -2.40 17.52 25.97
C ASP A 128 -2.36 16.03 25.60
N VAL A 129 -2.94 15.15 26.43
CA VAL A 129 -3.11 13.73 26.10
C VAL A 129 -4.02 13.53 24.88
N LEU A 130 -5.12 14.28 24.78
CA LEU A 130 -6.03 14.21 23.64
C LEU A 130 -5.39 14.74 22.35
N LYS A 131 -4.57 15.78 22.42
CA LYS A 131 -3.81 16.28 21.27
C LYS A 131 -2.77 15.28 20.80
N GLU A 132 -2.08 14.63 21.73
CA GLU A 132 -1.10 13.60 21.37
C GLU A 132 -1.79 12.39 20.74
N SER A 133 -2.93 11.94 21.28
CA SER A 133 -3.69 10.85 20.66
C SER A 133 -4.27 11.24 19.29
N GLU A 134 -4.72 12.48 19.11
CA GLU A 134 -5.14 13.00 17.80
C GLU A 134 -3.97 12.99 16.80
N ARG A 135 -2.78 13.44 17.21
CA ARG A 135 -1.58 13.42 16.36
C ARG A 135 -1.18 12.00 15.98
N GLN A 136 -1.27 11.05 16.90
CA GLN A 136 -1.02 9.63 16.62
C GLN A 136 -2.06 9.06 15.65
N LEU A 137 -3.34 9.37 15.83
CA LEU A 137 -4.40 8.97 14.92
C LEU A 137 -4.23 9.59 13.52
N GLN A 138 -3.83 10.86 13.42
CA GLN A 138 -3.54 11.49 12.14
C GLN A 138 -2.32 10.86 11.46
N THR A 139 -1.28 10.53 12.22
CA THR A 139 -0.08 9.87 11.68
C THR A 139 -0.40 8.47 11.18
N THR A 140 -1.14 7.67 11.96
CA THR A 140 -1.58 6.32 11.56
C THR A 140 -2.50 6.36 10.34
N LEU A 141 -3.43 7.33 10.27
CA LEU A 141 -4.29 7.52 9.12
C LEU A 141 -3.49 7.93 7.87
N ALA A 142 -2.48 8.79 8.02
CA ALA A 142 -1.58 9.15 6.93
C ALA A 142 -0.79 7.93 6.43
N THR A 143 -0.24 7.11 7.34
CA THR A 143 0.49 5.89 6.95
C THR A 143 -0.41 4.86 6.28
N GLU A 144 -1.62 4.64 6.79
CA GLU A 144 -2.60 3.74 6.18
C GLU A 144 -3.05 4.24 4.80
N SER A 145 -3.26 5.56 4.64
CA SER A 145 -3.59 6.13 3.34
C SER A 145 -2.47 5.96 2.31
N ALA A 146 -1.21 6.10 2.74
CA ALA A 146 -0.04 5.88 1.90
C ALA A 146 0.12 4.40 1.51
N LEU A 147 -0.05 3.48 2.47
CA LEU A 147 -0.01 2.04 2.22
C LEU A 147 -1.14 1.61 1.27
N ARG A 148 -2.35 2.16 1.46
CA ARG A 148 -3.49 1.90 0.57
C ARG A 148 -3.22 2.42 -0.84
N SER A 149 -2.70 3.65 -0.98
CA SER A 149 -2.33 4.18 -2.29
C SER A 149 -1.24 3.34 -2.97
N GLN A 150 -0.26 2.83 -2.21
CA GLN A 150 0.77 1.94 -2.74
C GLN A 150 0.18 0.60 -3.18
N SER A 151 -0.72 0.00 -2.40
CA SER A 151 -1.40 -1.25 -2.74
C SER A 151 -2.28 -1.10 -3.98
N GLU A 152 -3.01 0.02 -4.09
CA GLU A 152 -3.81 0.34 -5.27
C GLU A 152 -2.94 0.49 -6.52
N GLN A 153 -1.78 1.15 -6.43
CA GLN A 153 -0.81 1.23 -7.53
C GLN A 153 -0.24 -0.15 -7.92
N GLN A 154 0.06 -1.00 -6.94
CA GLN A 154 0.54 -2.37 -7.21
C GLN A 154 -0.53 -3.22 -7.88
N LEU A 155 -1.78 -3.14 -7.42
CA LEU A 155 -2.92 -3.83 -8.03
C LEU A 155 -3.13 -3.37 -9.47
N GLU A 156 -3.05 -2.07 -9.74
CA GLU A 156 -3.20 -1.53 -11.08
C GLU A 156 -2.04 -1.96 -12.01
N ALA A 157 -0.80 -1.97 -11.51
CA ALA A 157 0.34 -2.47 -12.25
C ALA A 157 0.19 -3.97 -12.60
N VAL A 158 -0.26 -4.79 -11.66
CA VAL A 158 -0.53 -6.22 -11.88
C VAL A 158 -1.68 -6.41 -12.87
N ARG A 159 -2.75 -5.62 -12.77
CA ARG A 159 -3.87 -5.66 -13.73
C ARG A 159 -3.41 -5.33 -15.14
N LEU A 160 -2.64 -4.26 -15.30
CA LEU A 160 -2.11 -3.85 -16.61
C LEU A 160 -1.13 -4.86 -17.18
N HIS A 161 -0.29 -5.48 -16.34
CA HIS A 161 0.60 -6.56 -16.76
C HIS A 161 -0.19 -7.81 -17.18
N SER A 162 -1.21 -8.20 -16.41
CA SER A 162 -2.08 -9.33 -16.73
C SER A 162 -2.86 -9.09 -18.02
N GLN A 163 -3.36 -7.88 -18.25
CA GLN A 163 -4.06 -7.51 -19.49
C GLN A 163 -3.13 -7.60 -20.70
N LYS A 164 -1.89 -7.12 -20.57
CA LYS A 164 -0.87 -7.27 -21.63
C LYS A 164 -0.54 -8.72 -21.91
N ALA A 165 -0.32 -9.53 -20.85
CA ALA A 165 -0.06 -10.95 -21.01
C ALA A 165 -1.23 -11.69 -21.70
N LEU A 166 -2.48 -11.34 -21.37
CA LEU A 166 -3.64 -11.88 -22.06
C LEU A 166 -3.67 -11.48 -23.55
N SER A 167 -3.43 -10.21 -23.88
CA SER A 167 -3.37 -9.79 -25.27
C SER A 167 -2.23 -10.46 -26.03
N ASP A 168 -1.07 -10.64 -25.40
CA ASP A 168 0.08 -11.33 -26.01
C ASP A 168 -0.26 -12.79 -26.29
N VAL A 169 -0.89 -13.48 -25.34
CA VAL A 169 -1.37 -14.87 -25.53
C VAL A 169 -2.40 -14.95 -26.66
N GLU A 170 -3.34 -14.00 -26.75
CA GLU A 170 -4.31 -13.96 -27.85
C GLU A 170 -3.62 -13.75 -29.21
N THR A 171 -2.63 -12.85 -29.27
CA THR A 171 -1.86 -12.64 -30.51
C THR A 171 -1.06 -13.87 -30.92
N LEU A 172 -0.38 -14.54 -29.98
CA LEU A 172 0.36 -15.77 -30.22
C LEU A 172 -0.57 -16.90 -30.65
N LYS A 173 -1.73 -17.03 -30.00
CA LYS A 173 -2.75 -18.02 -30.39
C LYS A 173 -3.22 -17.78 -31.82
N SER A 174 -3.52 -16.53 -32.19
CA SER A 174 -3.92 -16.19 -33.56
C SER A 174 -2.81 -16.44 -34.58
N GLN A 175 -1.54 -16.20 -34.22
CA GLN A 175 -0.39 -16.54 -35.06
C GLN A 175 -0.27 -18.05 -35.26
N LEU A 176 -0.37 -18.84 -34.18
CA LEU A 176 -0.32 -20.30 -34.24
C LEU A 176 -1.49 -20.87 -35.06
N GLU A 177 -2.70 -20.34 -34.89
CA GLU A 177 -3.86 -20.73 -35.70
C GLU A 177 -3.62 -20.47 -37.20
N LYS A 178 -2.99 -19.35 -37.56
CA LYS A 178 -2.60 -19.05 -38.95
C LYS A 178 -1.54 -20.01 -39.46
N GLU A 179 -0.51 -20.29 -38.66
CA GLU A 179 0.55 -21.24 -39.04
C GLU A 179 0.00 -22.65 -39.21
N LEU A 180 -0.87 -23.12 -38.31
CA LEU A 180 -1.55 -24.40 -38.43
C LEU A 180 -2.45 -24.46 -39.67
N ALA A 181 -3.17 -23.38 -39.99
CA ALA A 181 -3.99 -23.31 -41.21
C ALA A 181 -3.13 -23.36 -42.48
N LEU A 182 -2.01 -22.64 -42.50
CA LEU A 182 -1.06 -22.66 -43.61
C LEU A 182 -0.44 -24.05 -43.78
N LEU A 183 -0.02 -24.68 -42.68
CA LEU A 183 0.56 -26.01 -42.70
C LEU A 183 -0.47 -27.06 -43.16
N ALA A 184 -1.72 -26.97 -42.68
CA ALA A 184 -2.82 -27.82 -43.13
C ALA A 184 -3.08 -27.65 -44.64
N ALA A 185 -3.07 -26.42 -45.16
CA ALA A 185 -3.20 -26.17 -46.59
C ALA A 185 -2.03 -26.74 -47.40
N GLN A 186 -0.80 -26.64 -46.90
CA GLN A 186 0.38 -27.27 -47.52
C GLN A 186 0.27 -28.79 -47.54
N TYR A 187 -0.17 -29.41 -46.44
CA TYR A 187 -0.39 -30.86 -46.38
C TYR A 187 -1.48 -31.31 -47.35
N GLN A 188 -2.63 -30.62 -47.39
CA GLN A 188 -3.70 -30.91 -48.35
C GLN A 188 -3.22 -30.78 -49.79
N HIS A 189 -2.44 -29.75 -50.11
CA HIS A 189 -1.88 -29.57 -51.45
C HIS A 189 -0.91 -30.69 -51.82
N SER A 190 -0.02 -31.08 -50.89
CA SER A 190 0.91 -32.21 -51.10
C SER A 190 0.18 -33.54 -51.28
N GLU A 191 -0.86 -33.79 -50.48
CA GLU A 191 -1.70 -34.98 -50.61
C GLU A 191 -2.46 -35.02 -51.94
N GLN A 192 -2.99 -33.88 -52.40
CA GLN A 192 -3.59 -33.74 -53.73
C GLN A 192 -2.58 -34.05 -54.83
N GLN A 193 -1.38 -33.46 -54.78
CA GLN A 193 -0.33 -33.74 -55.76
C GLN A 193 0.12 -35.21 -55.76
N PHE A 194 0.21 -35.84 -54.59
CA PHE A 194 0.54 -37.26 -54.46
C PHE A 194 -0.56 -38.14 -55.05
N ASN A 195 -1.83 -37.84 -54.75
CA ASN A 195 -2.97 -38.55 -55.30
C ASN A 195 -3.08 -38.38 -56.82
N GLU A 196 -2.85 -37.19 -57.36
CA GLU A 196 -2.81 -36.94 -58.81
C GLU A 196 -1.69 -37.74 -59.48
N LYS A 197 -0.48 -37.75 -58.91
CA LYS A 197 0.63 -38.57 -59.42
C LYS A 197 0.32 -40.06 -59.35
N ASN A 198 -0.27 -40.55 -58.27
CA ASN A 198 -0.68 -41.94 -58.15
C ASN A 198 -1.74 -42.30 -59.20
N GLN A 199 -2.75 -41.46 -59.41
CA GLN A 199 -3.74 -41.66 -60.47
C GLN A 199 -3.10 -41.66 -61.86
N GLN A 200 -2.15 -40.78 -62.13
CA GLN A 200 -1.40 -40.77 -63.40
C GLN A 200 -0.59 -42.05 -63.58
N LEU A 201 0.10 -42.52 -62.54
CA LEU A 201 0.85 -43.78 -62.57
C LEU A 201 -0.07 -44.99 -62.76
N GLU A 202 -1.21 -45.03 -62.09
CA GLU A 202 -2.24 -46.07 -62.27
C GLU A 202 -2.76 -46.09 -63.70
N GLN A 203 -3.07 -44.92 -64.28
CA GLN A 203 -3.48 -44.80 -65.68
C GLN A 203 -2.39 -45.26 -66.64
N GLN A 204 -1.13 -44.89 -66.40
CA GLN A 204 0.01 -45.35 -67.20
C GLN A 204 0.19 -46.87 -67.12
N LEU A 205 0.09 -47.46 -65.92
CA LEU A 205 0.16 -48.90 -65.74
C LEU A 205 -1.00 -49.62 -66.42
N GLN A 206 -2.22 -49.06 -66.34
CA GLN A 206 -3.38 -49.60 -67.07
C GLN A 206 -3.19 -49.53 -68.58
N GLN A 207 -2.69 -48.41 -69.11
CA GLN A 207 -2.36 -48.27 -70.54
C GLN A 207 -1.28 -49.26 -70.96
N GLN A 208 -0.17 -49.35 -70.23
CA GLN A 208 0.88 -50.33 -70.51
C GLN A 208 0.36 -51.77 -70.45
N HIS A 209 -0.52 -52.09 -69.51
CA HIS A 209 -1.15 -53.40 -69.44
C HIS A 209 -2.06 -53.65 -70.64
N GLN A 210 -2.90 -52.69 -71.04
CA GLN A 210 -3.74 -52.79 -72.22
C GLN A 210 -2.92 -52.95 -73.50
N ASP A 211 -1.85 -52.17 -73.66
CA ASP A 211 -0.94 -52.26 -74.80
C ASP A 211 -0.23 -53.62 -74.83
N PHE A 212 0.22 -54.12 -73.68
CA PHE A 212 0.84 -55.44 -73.56
C PHE A 212 -0.15 -56.55 -73.91
N VAL A 213 -1.40 -56.47 -73.41
CA VAL A 213 -2.46 -57.43 -73.74
C VAL A 213 -2.80 -57.38 -75.23
N ALA A 214 -2.91 -56.19 -75.82
CA ALA A 214 -3.18 -56.02 -77.25
C ALA A 214 -2.03 -56.56 -78.11
N GLN A 215 -0.78 -56.29 -77.75
CA GLN A 215 0.40 -56.84 -78.42
C GLN A 215 0.45 -58.37 -78.30
N SER A 216 0.21 -58.92 -77.10
CA SER A 216 0.16 -60.36 -76.89
C SER A 216 -0.94 -61.01 -77.73
N HIS A 217 -2.13 -60.42 -77.77
CA HIS A 217 -3.24 -60.90 -78.59
C HIS A 217 -2.92 -60.81 -80.10
N ALA A 218 -2.33 -59.71 -80.56
CA ALA A 218 -1.90 -59.56 -81.95
C ALA A 218 -0.82 -60.59 -82.33
N GLN A 219 0.13 -60.85 -81.42
CA GLN A 219 1.16 -61.88 -81.60
C GLN A 219 0.54 -63.28 -81.66
N GLN A 220 -0.42 -63.60 -80.79
CA GLN A 220 -1.17 -64.85 -80.83
C GLN A 220 -1.94 -65.01 -82.15
N GLN A 221 -2.62 -63.97 -82.62
CA GLN A 221 -3.32 -63.99 -83.91
C GLN A 221 -2.36 -64.19 -85.09
N PHE A 222 -1.19 -63.55 -85.06
CA PHE A 222 -0.16 -63.74 -86.08
C PHE A 222 0.36 -65.18 -86.09
N LEU A 223 0.64 -65.75 -84.91
CA LEU A 223 1.04 -67.15 -84.79
C LEU A 223 -0.04 -68.09 -85.33
N GLN A 224 -1.29 -67.93 -84.91
CA GLN A 224 -2.42 -68.72 -85.44
C GLN A 224 -2.57 -68.59 -86.96
N ALA A 225 -2.43 -67.39 -87.53
CA ALA A 225 -2.50 -67.19 -88.97
C ALA A 225 -1.31 -67.83 -89.70
N SER A 226 -0.13 -67.87 -89.07
CA SER A 226 1.05 -68.56 -89.61
C SER A 226 0.92 -70.08 -89.53
N GLU A 227 0.39 -70.62 -88.43
CA GLU A 227 0.06 -72.04 -88.26
C GLU A 227 -1.01 -72.49 -89.27
N LEU A 228 -2.05 -71.68 -89.48
CA LEU A 228 -3.09 -71.97 -90.47
C LEU A 228 -2.53 -71.93 -91.91
N ARG A 229 -1.60 -71.00 -92.21
CA ARG A 229 -0.88 -70.98 -93.48
C ARG A 229 0.02 -72.21 -93.65
N ALA A 230 0.75 -72.61 -92.61
CA ALA A 230 1.62 -73.78 -92.63
C ALA A 230 0.81 -75.07 -92.87
N THR A 231 -0.29 -75.27 -92.15
CA THR A 231 -1.20 -76.41 -92.37
C THR A 231 -1.82 -76.39 -93.78
N GLN A 232 -2.13 -75.21 -94.32
CA GLN A 232 -2.65 -75.08 -95.68
C GLN A 232 -1.58 -75.42 -96.74
N THR A 233 -0.33 -74.99 -96.54
CA THR A 233 0.79 -75.38 -97.40
C THR A 233 1.10 -76.88 -97.30
N ASP A 234 1.01 -77.47 -96.09
CA ASP A 234 1.19 -78.91 -95.89
C ASP A 234 0.08 -79.70 -96.62
N MET A 235 -1.17 -79.23 -96.57
CA MET A 235 -2.27 -79.81 -97.35
C MET A 235 -2.04 -79.70 -98.86
N GLN A 236 -1.58 -78.55 -99.36
CA GLN A 236 -1.25 -78.37 -100.78
C GLN A 236 -0.09 -79.29 -101.20
N LEU A 237 0.93 -79.45 -100.36
CA LEU A 237 2.03 -80.38 -100.59
C LEU A 237 1.52 -81.82 -100.65
N LEU A 238 0.65 -82.22 -99.72
CA LEU A 238 0.06 -83.56 -99.72
C LEU A 238 -0.78 -83.79 -100.99
N GLN A 239 -1.57 -82.80 -101.42
CA GLN A 239 -2.31 -82.85 -102.69
C GLN A 239 -1.36 -83.03 -103.87
N ALA A 240 -0.33 -82.18 -104.00
CA ALA A 240 0.67 -82.29 -105.06
C ALA A 240 1.42 -83.64 -105.02
N GLN A 241 1.72 -84.18 -103.84
CA GLN A 241 2.32 -85.51 -103.68
C GLN A 241 1.36 -86.63 -104.15
N THR A 242 0.06 -86.53 -103.85
CA THR A 242 -0.93 -87.50 -104.35
C THR A 242 -1.10 -87.42 -105.87
N GLU A 243 -1.13 -86.21 -106.44
CA GLU A 243 -1.16 -86.00 -107.89
C GLU A 243 0.10 -86.56 -108.57
N LEU A 244 1.27 -86.34 -107.97
CA LEU A 244 2.53 -86.92 -108.45
C LEU A 244 2.51 -88.44 -108.37
N ARG A 245 1.99 -89.03 -107.29
CA ARG A 245 1.82 -90.49 -107.17
C ARG A 245 0.85 -91.05 -108.21
N MET A 246 -0.26 -90.35 -108.47
CA MET A 246 -1.22 -90.74 -109.50
C MET A 246 -0.64 -90.63 -110.91
N THR A 247 0.15 -89.59 -111.20
CA THR A 247 0.83 -89.45 -112.49
C THR A 247 1.97 -90.46 -112.66
N GLN A 248 2.71 -90.79 -111.59
CA GLN A 248 3.66 -91.89 -111.59
C GLN A 248 2.99 -93.23 -111.87
N GLN A 249 1.86 -93.55 -111.22
CA GLN A 249 1.09 -94.76 -111.53
C GLN A 249 0.58 -94.77 -112.98
N ARG A 250 0.12 -93.63 -113.51
CA ARG A 250 -0.25 -93.52 -114.93
C ARG A 250 0.96 -93.76 -115.85
N LEU A 251 2.13 -93.23 -115.50
CA LEU A 251 3.36 -93.45 -116.25
C LEU A 251 3.80 -94.92 -116.20
N GLU A 252 3.74 -95.56 -115.04
CA GLU A 252 3.98 -96.99 -114.87
C GLU A 252 3.01 -97.83 -115.69
N ASN A 253 1.72 -97.49 -115.71
CA ASN A 253 0.74 -98.14 -116.56
C ASN A 253 1.05 -97.95 -118.05
N CYS A 254 1.38 -96.73 -118.50
CA CYS A 254 1.82 -96.48 -119.88
C CYS A 254 3.11 -97.23 -120.24
N LEU A 255 4.03 -97.40 -119.29
CA LEU A 255 5.25 -98.18 -119.46
C LEU A 255 4.94 -99.68 -119.54
N LEU A 256 4.05 -100.21 -118.71
CA LEU A 256 3.57 -101.58 -118.78
C LEU A 256 2.82 -101.85 -120.10
N GLU A 257 1.99 -100.91 -120.56
CA GLU A 257 1.36 -100.96 -121.88
C GLU A 257 2.41 -100.94 -123.01
N ASN A 258 3.45 -100.10 -122.91
CA ASN A 258 4.56 -100.11 -123.85
C ASN A 258 5.36 -101.42 -123.82
N MET A 259 5.52 -102.04 -122.64
CA MET A 259 6.17 -103.35 -122.51
C MET A 259 5.28 -104.46 -123.11
N ALA A 260 3.95 -104.39 -122.95
CA ALA A 260 3.01 -105.30 -123.58
C ALA A 260 2.98 -105.15 -125.11
N LEU A 261 3.09 -103.93 -125.62
CA LEU A 261 3.24 -103.63 -127.06
C LEU A 261 4.61 -104.06 -127.61
N LYS A 262 5.69 -103.97 -126.82
CA LYS A 262 7.01 -104.53 -127.18
C LYS A 262 7.03 -106.07 -127.16
N ALA A 263 6.31 -106.71 -126.24
CA ALA A 263 6.21 -108.17 -126.15
C ALA A 263 5.40 -108.78 -127.31
N THR A 264 4.46 -108.03 -127.89
CA THR A 264 3.70 -108.43 -129.09
C THR A 264 4.49 -108.27 -130.40
N LEU A 265 5.60 -107.53 -130.39
CA LEU A 265 6.49 -107.35 -131.54
C LEU A 265 7.68 -108.34 -131.59
N GLN A 266 7.79 -109.28 -130.64
CA GLN A 266 8.85 -110.30 -130.62
C GLN A 266 8.33 -111.74 -130.49
N ARG A 267 7.76 -112.31 -131.57
CA ARG A 267 8.06 -113.70 -132.05
C ARG A 267 7.44 -114.01 -133.44
N PRO A 268 8.07 -114.91 -134.25
CA PRO A 268 8.08 -114.88 -135.71
C PRO A 268 7.14 -115.89 -136.41
N ILE A 269 6.73 -115.61 -137.64
CA ILE A 269 6.13 -116.55 -138.62
C ILE A 269 6.54 -116.06 -140.02
N GLN A 270 7.59 -116.58 -140.67
CA GLN A 270 7.60 -117.80 -141.49
C GLN A 270 6.22 -118.21 -142.05
N LYS A 271 5.80 -117.57 -143.16
CA LYS A 271 5.17 -118.21 -144.35
C LYS A 271 4.61 -117.12 -145.27
N ARG A 272 5.25 -116.94 -146.43
CA ARG A 272 4.63 -116.83 -147.77
C ARG A 272 5.68 -116.58 -148.85
N ASP A 273 6.43 -117.65 -149.14
CA ASP A 273 6.70 -117.96 -150.54
C ASP A 273 5.39 -118.41 -151.21
N VAL A 274 5.37 -118.32 -152.55
CA VAL A 274 4.32 -118.78 -153.48
C VAL A 274 3.29 -117.70 -153.86
N LEU A 275 3.65 -116.85 -154.85
CA LEU A 275 2.96 -116.68 -156.15
C LEU A 275 3.43 -115.41 -156.88
N LYS A 276 4.46 -115.53 -157.73
CA LYS A 276 4.52 -115.00 -159.13
C LYS A 276 5.96 -115.05 -159.67
N ALA A 277 6.50 -116.27 -159.78
CA ALA A 277 7.30 -116.63 -160.93
C ALA A 277 6.35 -117.28 -161.96
N LYS A 278 6.48 -116.85 -163.22
CA LYS A 278 5.83 -117.29 -164.47
C LYS A 278 4.61 -116.47 -164.92
N LEU A 279 4.87 -115.45 -165.73
CA LEU A 279 4.86 -115.53 -167.21
C LEU A 279 5.20 -114.12 -167.75
N LYS A 280 6.43 -113.89 -168.22
CA LYS A 280 6.96 -114.08 -169.60
C LYS A 280 6.74 -112.86 -170.51
N ARG A 281 7.83 -112.44 -171.16
CA ARG A 281 8.00 -111.43 -172.24
C ARG A 281 8.07 -110.00 -171.68
N TYR A 282 9.19 -109.28 -171.68
CA TYR A 282 10.45 -109.33 -172.43
C TYR A 282 11.66 -109.40 -171.50
#